data_AF-A0A1G7FXD2-F1
#
_entry.id   AF-A0A1G7FXD2-F1
#
_cell.length_a   1.000
_cell.length_b   1.000
_cell.length_c   1.000
_cell.angle_alpha   90.00
_cell.angle_beta   90.00
_cell.angle_gamma   90.00
#
_symmetry.space_group_name_H-M   'P 1'
#
loop_
_entity.id
_entity.type
_entity.pdbx_description
1 polymer ?
#
loop_
_entity_poly.entity_id
_entity_poly.type
_entity_poly.pdbx_seq_one_letter_code
_entity_poly.pdbx_strand_id
1 'polypeptide(L)' 'MRYPATEKLEIIRLVERSHLPVTKTLAQLGVPKTTFYRWLTAIRLLARPV' A
#
# COMPACT_ATOMS: atom_id res chain seq x y z
N MET A 1 -12.63 -2.43 6.93
CA MET A 1 -11.33 -3.12 7.01
C MET A 1 -10.33 -2.26 7.77
N ARG A 2 -9.87 -2.72 8.93
CA ARG A 2 -8.87 -2.00 9.74
C ARG A 2 -7.56 -2.78 9.68
N TYR A 3 -6.70 -2.40 8.75
CA TYR A 3 -5.35 -2.96 8.65
C TYR A 3 -4.45 -2.29 9.71
N PRO A 4 -3.71 -3.05 10.53
CA PRO A 4 -2.67 -2.49 11.39
C PRO A 4 -1.56 -1.84 10.56
N ALA A 5 -0.81 -0.91 11.16
CA ALA A 5 0.23 -0.16 10.46
C ALA A 5 1.30 -1.08 9.83
N THR A 6 1.66 -2.16 10.54
CA THR A 6 2.60 -3.18 10.08
C THR A 6 2.11 -3.87 8.80
N GLU A 7 0.87 -4.36 8.79
CA GLU A 7 0.29 -5.05 7.64
C GLU A 7 0.20 -4.12 6.41
N LYS A 8 -0.13 -2.84 6.62
CA LYS A 8 -0.08 -1.85 5.53
C LYS A 8 1.31 -1.70 4.92
N LEU A 9 2.35 -1.65 5.76
CA LEU A 9 3.73 -1.53 5.29
C LEU A 9 4.20 -2.80 4.58
N GLU A 10 3.79 -3.98 5.04
CA GLU A 10 4.09 -5.24 4.36
C GLU A 10 3.42 -5.32 3.00
N ILE A 11 2.15 -4.92 2.90
CA ILE A 11 1.45 -4.84 1.61
C ILE A 11 2.17 -3.87 0.66
N ILE A 12 2.59 -2.70 1.14
CA ILE A 12 3.32 -1.72 0.32
C ILE A 12 4.66 -2.29 -0.15
N ARG A 13 5.45 -2.90 0.74
CA ARG A 13 6.73 -3.53 0.37
C ARG A 13 6.56 -4.68 -0.61
N LEU A 14 5.51 -5.49 -0.46
CA LEU A 14 5.19 -6.59 -1.35
C LEU A 14 4.82 -6.08 -2.74
N VAL A 15 4.01 -5.01 -2.81
CA VAL A 15 3.68 -4.35 -4.07
C VAL A 15 4.92 -3.72 -4.72
N GLU A 16 5.79 -3.05 -3.96
CA GLU A 16 7.03 -2.44 -4.47
C GLU A 16 8.04 -3.46 -4.99
N ARG A 17 8.13 -4.64 -4.36
CA ARG A 17 9.03 -5.73 -4.78
C ARG A 17 8.43 -6.61 -5.88
N SER A 18 7.12 -6.54 -6.11
CA SER A 18 6.47 -7.34 -7.12
C SER A 18 6.81 -6.81 -8.51
N HIS A 19 7.17 -7.71 -9.42
CA HIS A 19 7.35 -7.38 -10.84
C HIS A 19 6.01 -7.34 -11.58
N LEU A 20 4.92 -7.70 -10.90
CA LEU A 20 3.57 -7.63 -11.45
C LEU A 20 3.03 -6.20 -11.33
N PRO A 21 2.09 -5.82 -12.22
CA PRO A 21 1.37 -4.56 -12.06
C PRO A 21 0.72 -4.47 -10.68
N VAL A 22 0.84 -3.31 -10.02
CA VAL A 22 0.26 -3.01 -8.70
C VAL A 22 -1.20 -3.46 -8.60
N THR A 23 -1.96 -3.25 -9.66
CA THR A 23 -3.38 -3.59 -9.77
C THR A 23 -3.63 -5.10 -9.65
N LYS A 24 -2.74 -5.93 -10.20
CA LYS A 24 -2.81 -7.39 -10.16
C LYS A 24 -2.43 -7.89 -8.76
N THR A 25 -1.35 -7.36 -8.20
CA THR A 25 -0.90 -7.69 -6.84
C THR A 25 -1.97 -7.34 -5.79
N LEU A 26 -2.58 -6.15 -5.90
CA LEU A 26 -3.64 -5.73 -4.98
C LEU A 26 -4.91 -6.57 -5.11
N ALA A 27 -5.27 -6.98 -6.33
CA ALA A 27 -6.41 -7.88 -6.56
C ALA A 27 -6.18 -9.25 -5.91
N GLN A 28 -4.96 -9.79 -5.98
CA GLN A 28 -4.60 -11.06 -5.32
C GLN A 28 -4.66 -10.95 -3.79
N LEU A 29 -4.35 -9.78 -3.24
CA LEU A 29 -4.42 -9.51 -1.80
C LEU A 29 -5.83 -9.10 -1.31
N GLY A 30 -6.80 -8.94 -2.21
CA GLY A 30 -8.13 -8.45 -1.85
C GLY A 30 -8.16 -7.00 -1.36
N VAL A 31 -7.15 -6.19 -1.72
CA VAL A 31 -7.02 -4.79 -1.29
C VAL A 31 -7.54 -3.85 -2.37
N PRO A 32 -8.55 -2.99 -2.10
CA PRO A 32 -8.99 -2.01 -3.06
C PRO A 32 -7.91 -0.97 -3.38
N LYS A 33 -7.71 -0.64 -4.67
CA LYS A 33 -6.73 0.37 -5.12
C LYS A 33 -6.86 1.70 -4.40
N THR A 34 -8.10 2.16 -4.20
CA THR A 34 -8.40 3.42 -3.49
C THR A 34 -7.87 3.43 -2.06
N THR A 35 -7.95 2.28 -1.37
CA THR A 35 -7.43 2.12 -0.01
C THR A 35 -5.90 2.12 0.00
N PHE A 36 -5.29 1.41 -0.95
CA PHE A 36 -3.83 1.38 -1.11
C PHE A 36 -3.24 2.78 -1.38
N TYR A 37 -3.81 3.52 -2.34
CA TYR A 37 -3.34 4.88 -2.64
C TYR A 37 -3.52 5.84 -1.46
N ARG A 38 -4.59 5.70 -0.65
CA ARG A 38 -4.74 6.49 0.58
C ARG A 38 -3.61 6.22 1.58
N TRP A 39 -3.14 4.97 1.70
CA TRP A 39 -2.00 4.65 2.57
C TRP A 39 -0.70 5.23 2.03
N LEU A 40 -0.45 5.13 0.71
CA LEU A 40 0.71 5.75 0.09
C LEU A 40 0.74 7.26 0.30
N THR A 41 -0.40 7.93 0.11
CA THR A 41 -0.51 9.37 0.36
C THR A 41 -0.25 9.69 1.83
N ALA A 42 -0.84 8.94 2.77
CA ALA A 42 -0.62 9.17 4.20
C ALA A 42 0.84 8.97 4.62
N ILE A 43 1.50 7.90 4.15
CA ILE A 43 2.93 7.65 4.42
C ILE A 43 3.80 8.73 3.78
N ARG A 44 3.48 9.15 2.55
CA ARG A 44 4.24 10.20 1.86
C ARG A 44 4.08 11.56 2.53
N LEU A 45 2.96 11.82 3.20
CA LEU A 45 2.78 13.01 4.03
C LEU A 45 3.57 12.95 5.33
N LEU A 46 3.76 11.76 5.92
CA LEU A 46 4.64 11.56 7.08
C LEU A 46 6.13 11.67 6.72
N ALA A 47 6.50 11.43 5.45
CA ALA A 47 7.87 11.45 4.96
C ALA A 47 8.30 12.80 4.33
N ARG A 48 7.43 13.82 4.30
CA ARG A 48 7.84 15.18 3.91
C ARG A 48 8.35 15.93 5.15
N PRO A 49 9.65 16.21 5.27
CA PRO A 49 10.07 17.29 6.16
C PRO A 49 9.54 18.61 5.58
N VAL A 50 8.92 19.42 6.44
CA VAL A 50 8.72 20.86 6.18
C VAL A 50 10.07 21.53 6.06
#